data_AF-A0A7J7H6Q3-F1
#
_entry.id   AF-A0A7J7H6Q3-F1
#
_cell.length_a   1.000
_cell.length_b   1.000
_cell.length_c   1.000
_cell.angle_alpha   90.00
_cell.angle_beta   90.00
_cell.angle_gamma   90.00
#
_symmetry.space_group_name_H-M   'P 1'
#
loop_
_entity.id
_entity.type
_entity.pdbx_description
1 polymer ?
#
loop_
_entity_poly.entity_id
_entity_poly.type
_entity_poly.pdbx_seq_one_letter_code
_entity_poly.pdbx_strand_id
1 'polypeptide(L)'
;MALWVSSSFEKLVIVMIVLVLVLVHHHHLANGNANENIENRVSGCDLFQGSWVEDISNPPQYNAATCPFIEKEFNCQNNGRPDHNYLYYSWHPTSCDLPRFDGLGFLRRFKGTEHHDYDVKVLLDRNMFLVDIVNETEGRILKLDSIEDGKNWLGMDMLIFNTWHWWNYRNAHQPWDFIQVGSKVMKDMDRMVAFEMALGTWGAWVDTNIDPTKTMVFFQGISPNHYNGSDWNEPNAKQCQGQMTPVLGSIYPGQYPPAVAVVKRALSKIKKPVTLLDITTLSLLRKDGHPSIYGIGGASGMDCTHWCIAGVPDTWNQILYNLIIWHKL
;
A
#
# COMPACT_ATOMS: atom_id res chain seq x y z
N MET A 1 -23.97 32.54 -30.29
CA MET A 1 -24.60 33.81 -30.72
C MET A 1 -24.38 34.82 -29.60
N ALA A 2 -23.90 36.02 -29.99
CA ALA A 2 -23.39 37.19 -29.25
C ALA A 2 -23.82 37.38 -27.76
N LEU A 3 -22.92 37.71 -26.80
CA LEU A 3 -21.99 38.86 -26.60
C LEU A 3 -22.66 40.20 -26.24
N TRP A 4 -22.27 40.79 -25.09
CA TRP A 4 -21.62 42.11 -24.89
C TRP A 4 -21.41 42.37 -23.35
N VAL A 5 -20.19 42.49 -22.75
CA VAL A 5 -19.11 43.55 -22.80
C VAL A 5 -19.45 44.74 -21.87
N SER A 6 -18.62 45.37 -21.01
CA SER A 6 -17.18 45.39 -20.61
C SER A 6 -16.97 46.43 -19.49
N SER A 7 -15.87 46.32 -18.70
CA SER A 7 -14.92 47.41 -18.34
C SER A 7 -13.93 46.90 -17.27
N SER A 8 -12.72 46.41 -17.58
CA SER A 8 -11.42 47.10 -17.80
C SER A 8 -11.00 48.05 -16.67
N PHE A 9 -9.73 48.18 -16.23
CA PHE A 9 -8.46 47.44 -16.29
C PHE A 9 -7.46 48.39 -15.57
N GLU A 10 -6.52 47.89 -14.77
CA GLU A 10 -5.12 48.37 -14.82
C GLU A 10 -4.21 47.41 -14.02
N LYS A 11 -3.11 47.02 -14.66
CA LYS A 11 -2.01 46.18 -14.16
C LYS A 11 -0.80 47.09 -13.96
N LEU A 12 0.08 46.80 -13.00
CA LEU A 12 1.42 46.23 -13.25
C LEU A 12 2.44 46.53 -12.12
N VAL A 13 3.04 45.42 -11.68
CA VAL A 13 4.24 45.15 -10.87
C VAL A 13 5.54 45.84 -11.34
N ILE A 14 6.35 46.33 -10.40
CA ILE A 14 7.85 46.33 -10.36
C ILE A 14 8.24 46.35 -8.85
N VAL A 15 8.72 45.28 -8.18
CA VAL A 15 10.05 44.60 -8.20
C VAL A 15 11.15 45.31 -7.37
N MET A 16 11.61 44.62 -6.31
CA MET A 16 12.94 44.62 -5.67
C MET A 16 13.41 45.74 -4.72
N ILE A 17 13.39 45.42 -3.42
CA ILE A 17 14.48 45.61 -2.43
C ILE A 17 14.42 44.40 -1.46
N VAL A 18 14.98 43.23 -1.78
CA VAL A 18 16.29 42.70 -1.33
C VAL A 18 16.62 43.06 0.13
N LEU A 19 16.43 42.13 1.07
CA LEU A 19 17.54 41.29 1.60
C LEU A 19 18.73 42.13 2.07
N VAL A 20 18.72 42.58 3.33
CA VAL A 20 19.81 42.46 4.30
C VAL A 20 19.26 43.08 5.59
N LEU A 21 18.86 42.22 6.52
CA LEU A 21 19.29 42.26 7.92
C LEU A 21 18.87 40.92 8.53
N VAL A 22 19.48 39.86 7.98
CA VAL A 22 19.90 38.71 8.78
C VAL A 22 20.83 39.26 9.86
N LEU A 23 20.74 38.65 11.05
CA LEU A 23 21.42 38.96 12.32
C LEU A 23 20.52 39.76 13.27
N VAL A 24 19.82 39.03 14.14
CA VAL A 24 19.83 39.21 15.61
C VAL A 24 18.76 38.26 16.21
N HIS A 25 19.28 37.24 16.90
CA HIS A 25 18.64 36.28 17.83
C HIS A 25 18.07 34.97 17.28
N HIS A 26 18.89 33.93 17.48
CA HIS A 26 18.58 32.51 17.46
C HIS A 26 17.31 32.20 18.26
N HIS A 27 16.28 31.70 17.58
CA HIS A 27 15.29 30.83 18.22
C HIS A 27 15.81 29.40 18.18
N HIS A 28 16.51 29.01 19.25
CA HIS A 28 16.63 27.61 19.64
C HIS A 28 15.64 27.38 20.78
N LEU A 29 14.45 26.90 20.43
CA LEU A 29 13.67 26.04 21.33
C LEU A 29 13.02 24.98 20.44
N ALA A 30 13.56 23.78 20.57
CA ALA A 30 12.91 22.57 20.16
C ALA A 30 11.53 22.52 20.84
N ASN A 31 10.48 22.45 20.03
CA ASN A 31 9.26 21.79 20.45
C ASN A 31 8.91 20.86 19.30
N GLY A 32 9.37 19.61 19.42
CA GLY A 32 8.92 18.52 18.57
C GLY A 32 7.40 18.47 18.69
N ASN A 33 6.73 18.71 17.58
CA ASN A 33 5.29 18.53 17.51
C ASN A 33 5.08 17.01 17.52
N ALA A 34 4.87 16.46 18.71
CA ALA A 34 4.45 15.09 18.94
C ALA A 34 3.01 14.92 18.48
N ASN A 35 2.81 14.92 17.17
CA ASN A 35 1.68 14.26 16.52
C ASN A 35 2.21 12.98 15.85
N GLU A 36 2.91 12.17 16.63
CA GLU A 36 3.12 10.77 16.32
C GLU A 36 1.78 10.05 16.55
N ASN A 37 1.08 9.76 15.46
CA ASN A 37 0.11 8.67 15.26
C ASN A 37 -0.55 8.11 16.55
N ILE A 38 -1.55 8.84 17.05
CA ILE A 38 -2.40 8.37 18.17
C ILE A 38 -3.27 7.17 17.78
N GLU A 39 -3.38 6.83 16.49
CA GLU A 39 -4.20 5.70 16.00
C GLU A 39 -3.47 4.35 15.94
N ASN A 40 -2.14 4.29 16.03
CA ASN A 40 -1.40 3.01 15.91
C ASN A 40 -1.18 2.27 17.24
N ARG A 41 -1.72 2.76 18.36
CA ARG A 41 -1.63 2.09 19.66
C ARG A 41 -2.99 1.63 20.13
N VAL A 42 -3.43 0.48 19.63
CA VAL A 42 -4.31 -0.34 20.47
C VAL A 42 -3.46 -0.81 21.66
N SER A 43 -3.74 -0.33 22.86
CA SER A 43 -3.19 -0.82 24.13
C SER A 43 -1.66 -0.77 24.35
N GLY A 44 -0.90 -0.09 23.47
CA GLY A 44 0.57 -0.08 23.54
C GLY A 44 1.25 -1.20 22.76
N CYS A 45 0.49 -1.97 21.96
CA CYS A 45 1.06 -2.91 21.00
C CYS A 45 1.13 -2.30 19.60
N ASP A 46 2.34 -2.23 19.04
CA ASP A 46 2.54 -1.96 17.62
C ASP A 46 2.52 -3.30 16.86
N LEU A 47 1.44 -3.56 16.12
CA LEU A 47 1.24 -4.79 15.36
C LEU A 47 2.26 -4.97 14.22
N PHE A 48 2.98 -3.92 13.84
CA PHE A 48 3.91 -3.89 12.72
C PHE A 48 5.38 -4.01 13.17
N GLN A 49 5.65 -4.00 14.48
CA GLN A 49 6.97 -4.27 15.05
C GLN A 49 7.02 -5.65 15.69
N GLY A 50 7.95 -6.47 15.22
CA GLY A 50 7.99 -7.89 15.58
C GLY A 50 9.04 -8.65 14.79
N SER A 51 8.92 -9.97 14.79
CA SER A 51 9.77 -10.87 14.01
C SER A 51 8.97 -12.07 13.52
N TRP A 52 9.46 -12.70 12.45
CA TRP A 52 8.94 -13.98 11.99
C TRP A 52 9.51 -15.12 12.81
N VAL A 53 8.63 -16.01 13.26
CA VAL A 53 8.97 -17.20 14.04
C VAL A 53 8.44 -18.40 13.28
N GLU A 54 9.26 -19.44 13.14
CA GLU A 54 8.79 -20.73 12.64
C GLU A 54 7.85 -21.34 13.70
N ASP A 55 6.59 -21.52 13.34
CA ASP A 55 5.54 -22.05 14.20
C ASP A 55 4.79 -23.18 13.48
N ILE A 56 5.36 -24.37 13.60
CA ILE A 56 4.78 -25.61 13.04
C ILE A 56 3.42 -25.93 13.71
N SER A 57 3.18 -25.43 14.93
CA SER A 57 1.92 -25.63 15.64
C SER A 57 0.78 -24.75 15.12
N ASN A 58 1.10 -23.71 14.36
CA ASN A 58 0.16 -22.80 13.73
C ASN A 58 0.25 -22.84 12.19
N PRO A 59 -0.21 -23.94 11.55
CA PRO A 59 -0.20 -24.04 10.10
C PRO A 59 -1.13 -23.00 9.44
N PRO A 60 -0.99 -22.78 8.11
CA PRO A 60 -1.95 -21.99 7.35
C PRO A 60 -3.39 -22.39 7.64
N GLN A 61 -4.29 -21.41 7.70
CA GLN A 61 -5.69 -21.63 8.06
C GLN A 61 -6.48 -22.40 7.00
N TYR A 62 -5.94 -22.49 5.79
CA TYR A 62 -6.54 -23.17 4.66
C TYR A 62 -5.45 -23.77 3.77
N ASN A 63 -5.83 -24.78 2.99
CA ASN A 63 -4.96 -25.32 1.96
C ASN A 63 -5.17 -24.57 0.65
N ALA A 64 -4.22 -23.72 0.29
CA ALA A 64 -4.27 -22.92 -0.93
C ALA A 64 -4.31 -23.75 -2.23
N ALA A 65 -3.71 -24.95 -2.23
CA ALA A 65 -3.77 -25.86 -3.38
C ALA A 65 -5.21 -26.30 -3.71
N THR A 66 -6.11 -26.29 -2.72
CA THR A 66 -7.51 -26.71 -2.86
C THR A 66 -8.51 -25.54 -2.91
N CYS A 67 -8.06 -24.29 -2.73
CA CYS A 67 -8.95 -23.14 -2.73
C CYS A 67 -9.26 -22.71 -4.18
N PRO A 68 -10.51 -22.79 -4.64
CA PRO A 68 -10.86 -22.56 -6.05
C PRO A 68 -10.75 -21.09 -6.48
N PHE A 69 -10.59 -20.17 -5.52
CA PHE A 69 -10.51 -18.73 -5.77
C PHE A 69 -9.07 -18.23 -5.95
N ILE A 70 -8.06 -19.06 -5.68
CA ILE A 70 -6.65 -18.66 -5.81
C ILE A 70 -6.23 -18.80 -7.26
N GLU A 71 -5.86 -17.67 -7.88
CA GLU A 71 -5.34 -17.62 -9.24
C GLU A 71 -4.03 -18.42 -9.36
N LYS A 72 -3.78 -18.96 -10.55
CA LYS A 72 -2.69 -19.91 -10.80
C LYS A 72 -1.34 -19.34 -10.41
N GLU A 73 -1.07 -18.08 -10.77
CA GLU A 73 0.18 -17.37 -10.53
C GLU A 73 0.59 -17.27 -9.05
N PHE A 74 -0.36 -17.39 -8.12
CA PHE A 74 -0.09 -17.31 -6.68
C PHE A 74 -0.06 -18.69 -6.01
N ASN A 75 -0.50 -19.74 -6.70
CA ASN A 75 -0.61 -21.10 -6.17
C ASN A 75 0.70 -21.89 -6.33
N CYS A 76 1.73 -21.49 -5.59
CA CYS A 76 3.08 -22.02 -5.72
C CYS A 76 3.17 -23.55 -5.55
N GLN A 77 2.38 -24.11 -4.63
CA GLN A 77 2.36 -25.56 -4.39
C GLN A 77 1.81 -26.31 -5.61
N ASN A 78 0.69 -25.87 -6.18
CA ASN A 78 0.17 -26.47 -7.43
C ASN A 78 1.08 -26.23 -8.63
N ASN A 79 1.89 -25.16 -8.61
CA ASN A 79 2.89 -24.89 -9.63
C ASN A 79 4.20 -25.67 -9.43
N GLY A 80 4.28 -26.55 -8.42
CA GLY A 80 5.40 -27.47 -8.23
C GLY A 80 6.54 -26.94 -7.35
N ARG A 81 6.30 -25.90 -6.54
CA ARG A 81 7.26 -25.47 -5.51
C ARG A 81 7.45 -26.62 -4.50
N PRO A 82 8.67 -27.16 -4.31
CA PRO A 82 8.86 -28.36 -3.51
C PRO A 82 8.92 -28.09 -2.00
N ASP A 83 9.39 -26.92 -1.60
CA ASP A 83 9.52 -26.54 -0.20
C ASP A 83 8.20 -26.02 0.37
N HIS A 84 7.97 -26.30 1.66
CA HIS A 84 6.76 -25.90 2.38
C HIS A 84 7.07 -25.01 3.60
N ASN A 85 8.35 -24.83 3.96
CA ASN A 85 8.75 -24.17 5.20
C ASN A 85 8.24 -22.73 5.29
N TYR A 86 8.17 -22.02 4.16
CA TYR A 86 7.66 -20.65 4.08
C TYR A 86 6.20 -20.50 4.56
N LEU A 87 5.43 -21.60 4.57
CA LEU A 87 4.04 -21.65 5.04
C LEU A 87 3.91 -21.64 6.57
N TYR A 88 4.98 -22.00 7.29
CA TYR A 88 4.96 -22.20 8.74
C TYR A 88 5.64 -21.06 9.50
N TYR A 89 5.78 -19.88 8.88
CA TYR A 89 6.23 -18.69 9.59
C TYR A 89 5.02 -17.86 10.03
N SER A 90 4.96 -17.56 11.32
CA SER A 90 4.00 -16.66 11.93
C SER A 90 4.66 -15.34 12.33
N TRP A 91 3.94 -14.23 12.20
CA TRP A 91 4.40 -12.93 12.67
C TRP A 91 4.07 -12.75 14.15
N HIS A 92 5.09 -12.45 14.95
CA HIS A 92 4.95 -12.19 16.38
C HIS A 92 5.28 -10.72 16.67
N PRO A 93 4.27 -9.88 16.94
CA PRO A 93 4.49 -8.53 17.44
C PRO A 93 5.32 -8.56 18.73
N THR A 94 6.20 -7.59 18.94
CA THR A 94 7.12 -7.59 20.10
C THR A 94 6.39 -7.44 21.43
N SER A 95 5.27 -6.71 21.44
CA SER A 95 4.60 -6.27 22.69
C SER A 95 3.24 -6.93 22.94
N CYS A 96 2.80 -7.83 22.06
CA CYS A 96 1.54 -8.56 22.24
C CYS A 96 1.46 -9.80 21.35
N ASP A 97 0.50 -10.66 21.67
CA ASP A 97 0.10 -11.75 20.79
C ASP A 97 -0.76 -11.21 19.64
N LEU A 98 -0.66 -11.87 18.48
CA LEU A 98 -1.52 -11.61 17.33
C LEU A 98 -2.59 -12.71 17.23
N PRO A 99 -3.83 -12.48 17.70
CA PRO A 99 -4.92 -13.44 17.57
C PRO A 99 -5.08 -13.97 16.15
N ARG A 100 -5.36 -15.27 16.05
CA ARG A 100 -5.66 -15.94 14.78
C ARG A 100 -6.99 -15.44 14.23
N PHE A 101 -7.13 -15.45 12.91
CA PHE A 101 -8.36 -15.02 12.26
C PHE A 101 -9.52 -15.98 12.59
N ASP A 102 -10.60 -15.43 13.15
CA ASP A 102 -11.88 -16.12 13.28
C ASP A 102 -12.80 -15.65 12.15
N GLY A 103 -12.87 -16.43 11.07
CA GLY A 103 -13.69 -16.09 9.90
C GLY A 103 -15.18 -16.03 10.22
N LEU A 104 -15.67 -16.85 11.16
CA LEU A 104 -17.07 -16.84 11.56
C LEU A 104 -17.39 -15.61 12.41
N GLY A 105 -16.50 -15.27 13.34
CA GLY A 105 -16.57 -14.04 14.12
C GLY A 105 -16.51 -12.78 13.25
N PHE A 106 -15.63 -12.78 12.24
CA PHE A 106 -15.53 -11.71 11.25
C PHE A 106 -16.84 -11.52 10.49
N LEU A 107 -17.39 -12.59 9.88
CA LEU A 107 -18.64 -12.53 9.14
C LEU A 107 -19.82 -12.07 10.00
N ARG A 108 -19.89 -12.50 11.28
CA ARG A 108 -20.93 -12.06 12.22
C ARG A 108 -20.87 -10.56 12.51
N ARG A 109 -19.68 -9.96 12.48
CA ARG A 109 -19.47 -8.54 12.78
C ARG A 109 -19.92 -7.62 11.65
N PHE A 110 -19.90 -8.13 10.42
CA PHE A 110 -20.37 -7.43 9.22
C PHE A 110 -21.76 -7.90 8.76
N LYS A 111 -22.45 -8.70 9.58
CA LYS A 111 -23.79 -9.18 9.25
C LYS A 111 -24.82 -8.05 9.40
N GLY A 112 -25.65 -7.85 8.38
CA GLY A 112 -26.86 -7.03 8.47
C GLY A 112 -27.89 -7.58 9.47
N THR A 113 -28.93 -6.80 9.78
CA THR A 113 -29.96 -7.16 10.77
C THR A 113 -30.90 -8.30 10.34
N GLU A 114 -30.80 -8.77 9.09
CA GLU A 114 -31.68 -9.82 8.57
C GLU A 114 -31.08 -11.22 8.73
N HIS A 115 -31.92 -12.11 9.25
CA HIS A 115 -31.60 -13.51 9.44
C HIS A 115 -31.79 -14.22 8.10
N HIS A 116 -30.71 -14.42 7.34
CA HIS A 116 -30.36 -15.55 6.46
C HIS A 116 -29.23 -15.04 5.55
N ASP A 117 -28.08 -15.73 5.54
CA ASP A 117 -26.79 -15.30 4.97
C ASP A 117 -26.10 -14.13 5.70
N TYR A 118 -24.76 -14.10 5.63
CA TYR A 118 -23.97 -13.02 6.26
C TYR A 118 -24.00 -11.72 5.43
N ASP A 119 -24.47 -11.78 4.18
CA ASP A 119 -24.49 -10.71 3.17
C ASP A 119 -23.21 -9.87 3.11
N VAL A 120 -22.06 -10.52 3.33
CA VAL A 120 -20.74 -9.89 3.19
C VAL A 120 -20.24 -10.07 1.76
N LYS A 121 -19.81 -8.97 1.14
CA LYS A 121 -19.19 -8.98 -0.20
C LYS A 121 -17.76 -8.47 -0.09
N VAL A 122 -16.84 -9.23 -0.69
CA VAL A 122 -15.46 -8.80 -0.89
C VAL A 122 -15.30 -8.45 -2.36
N LEU A 123 -14.94 -7.20 -2.63
CA LEU A 123 -14.82 -6.67 -3.99
C LEU A 123 -13.38 -6.23 -4.23
N LEU A 124 -12.87 -6.54 -5.41
CA LEU A 124 -11.58 -6.06 -5.89
C LEU A 124 -11.83 -5.07 -7.03
N ASP A 125 -11.52 -3.80 -6.79
CA ASP A 125 -11.48 -2.78 -7.84
C ASP A 125 -10.04 -2.59 -8.34
N ARG A 126 -9.81 -2.82 -9.64
CA ARG A 126 -8.46 -2.75 -10.23
C ARG A 126 -8.16 -1.33 -10.68
N ASN A 127 -7.86 -0.46 -9.72
CA ASN A 127 -7.31 0.87 -10.01
C ASN A 127 -5.84 0.97 -9.54
N MET A 128 -4.92 0.87 -10.50
CA MET A 128 -3.51 0.60 -10.22
C MET A 128 -2.76 1.82 -9.69
N PHE A 129 -3.24 3.01 -10.02
CA PHE A 129 -2.61 4.30 -9.71
C PHE A 129 -3.47 5.18 -8.79
N LEU A 130 -4.69 4.73 -8.46
CA LEU A 130 -5.77 5.47 -7.78
C LEU A 130 -6.30 6.70 -8.53
N VAL A 131 -5.54 7.20 -9.50
CA VAL A 131 -5.86 8.31 -10.39
C VAL A 131 -6.03 7.82 -11.83
N ASP A 132 -6.64 8.65 -12.66
CA ASP A 132 -7.13 8.20 -13.96
C ASP A 132 -6.02 8.05 -15.01
N ILE A 133 -6.15 7.01 -15.84
CA ILE A 133 -5.50 6.94 -17.16
C ILE A 133 -6.58 7.07 -18.22
N VAL A 134 -6.50 8.12 -19.03
CA VAL A 134 -7.46 8.39 -20.09
C VAL A 134 -6.82 8.19 -21.47
N ASN A 135 -7.62 7.80 -22.45
CA ASN A 135 -7.20 7.77 -23.85
C ASN A 135 -7.59 9.09 -24.51
N GLU A 136 -6.60 9.87 -24.93
CA GLU A 136 -6.77 11.11 -25.69
C GLU A 136 -6.13 10.96 -27.08
N THR A 137 -6.35 11.94 -27.96
CA THR A 137 -5.81 11.90 -29.34
C THR A 137 -4.28 11.80 -29.40
N GLU A 138 -3.60 12.35 -28.40
CA GLU A 138 -2.15 12.39 -28.25
C GLU A 138 -1.58 11.07 -27.69
N GLY A 139 -2.42 10.25 -27.04
CA GLY A 139 -2.04 8.96 -26.43
C GLY A 139 -2.71 8.73 -25.08
N ARG A 140 -2.22 7.73 -24.33
CA ARG A 140 -2.68 7.43 -22.96
C ARG A 140 -2.10 8.45 -21.99
N ILE A 141 -2.93 9.14 -21.22
CA ILE A 141 -2.51 10.19 -20.30
C ILE A 141 -2.83 9.79 -18.86
N LEU A 142 -1.80 9.70 -18.01
CA LEU A 142 -1.96 9.59 -16.56
C LEU A 142 -2.26 10.98 -15.99
N LYS A 143 -3.50 11.21 -15.57
CA LYS A 143 -3.96 12.48 -14.97
C LYS A 143 -3.80 12.39 -13.46
N LEU A 144 -2.79 13.06 -12.90
CA LEU A 144 -2.46 12.92 -11.46
C LEU A 144 -3.44 13.63 -10.53
N ASP A 145 -4.28 14.52 -11.06
CA ASP A 145 -5.25 15.36 -10.35
C ASP A 145 -6.71 14.98 -10.64
N SER A 146 -6.96 13.75 -11.10
CA SER A 146 -8.29 13.25 -11.46
C SER A 146 -8.55 11.85 -10.91
N ILE A 147 -9.76 11.64 -10.36
CA ILE A 147 -10.27 10.35 -9.86
C ILE A 147 -11.75 10.22 -10.25
N GLU A 148 -12.02 9.66 -11.42
CA GLU A 148 -13.37 9.41 -11.93
C GLU A 148 -13.98 8.13 -11.35
N ASP A 149 -13.16 7.11 -11.11
CA ASP A 149 -13.59 5.82 -10.57
C ASP A 149 -13.95 5.88 -9.08
N GLY A 150 -13.66 6.99 -8.40
CA GLY A 150 -13.93 7.17 -6.97
C GLY A 150 -15.41 7.01 -6.61
N LYS A 151 -16.33 7.25 -7.56
CA LYS A 151 -17.77 7.00 -7.38
C LYS A 151 -18.10 5.53 -7.05
N ASN A 152 -17.27 4.58 -7.50
CA ASN A 152 -17.45 3.15 -7.26
C ASN A 152 -17.09 2.74 -5.82
N TRP A 153 -16.35 3.59 -5.10
CA TRP A 153 -15.90 3.33 -3.73
C TRP A 153 -16.91 3.83 -2.68
N LEU A 154 -17.87 4.66 -3.08
CA LEU A 154 -18.88 5.21 -2.20
C LEU A 154 -19.82 4.12 -1.68
N GLY A 155 -20.17 4.19 -0.40
CA GLY A 155 -21.11 3.26 0.23
C GLY A 155 -20.49 1.95 0.72
N MET A 156 -19.18 1.75 0.57
CA MET A 156 -18.48 0.60 1.16
C MET A 156 -18.28 0.81 2.67
N ASP A 157 -18.51 -0.23 3.48
CA ASP A 157 -18.25 -0.19 4.93
C ASP A 157 -16.75 -0.17 5.25
N MET A 158 -15.94 -0.73 4.35
CA MET A 158 -14.49 -0.79 4.48
C MET A 158 -13.82 -0.64 3.12
N LEU A 159 -12.84 0.26 3.03
CA LEU A 159 -12.00 0.48 1.87
C LEU A 159 -10.55 0.21 2.22
N ILE A 160 -9.87 -0.64 1.43
CA ILE A 160 -8.45 -0.96 1.61
C ILE A 160 -7.75 -0.58 0.31
N PHE A 161 -7.05 0.54 0.32
CA PHE A 161 -6.33 1.05 -0.84
C PHE A 161 -4.89 0.57 -0.84
N ASN A 162 -4.33 0.31 -2.02
CA ASN A 162 -2.90 0.13 -2.20
C ASN A 162 -2.48 0.61 -3.58
N THR A 163 -1.22 1.02 -3.72
CA THR A 163 -0.64 1.30 -5.04
C THR A 163 0.89 1.42 -4.92
N TRP A 164 1.64 0.71 -5.77
CA TRP A 164 3.11 0.81 -5.75
C TRP A 164 3.80 0.26 -7.01
N HIS A 165 3.75 -1.06 -7.24
CA HIS A 165 4.70 -1.75 -8.12
C HIS A 165 4.76 -1.19 -9.54
N TRP A 166 3.63 -0.71 -10.07
CA TRP A 166 3.51 -0.23 -11.44
C TRP A 166 4.00 1.20 -11.64
N TRP A 167 4.16 1.98 -10.56
CA TRP A 167 4.69 3.35 -10.64
C TRP A 167 6.11 3.38 -11.20
N ASN A 168 6.90 2.34 -10.97
CA ASN A 168 8.29 2.29 -11.41
C ASN A 168 8.45 1.78 -12.86
N TYR A 169 7.37 1.41 -13.54
CA TYR A 169 7.44 0.98 -14.94
C TYR A 169 7.88 2.14 -15.85
N ARG A 170 8.74 1.79 -16.81
CA ARG A 170 9.30 2.67 -17.84
C ARG A 170 9.26 1.95 -19.18
N ASN A 171 9.40 2.71 -20.26
CA ASN A 171 9.49 2.19 -21.63
C ASN A 171 8.24 1.34 -21.99
N ALA A 172 8.45 0.18 -22.60
CA ALA A 172 7.38 -0.69 -23.10
C ALA A 172 6.37 -1.16 -22.03
N HIS A 173 6.76 -1.17 -20.75
CA HIS A 173 5.88 -1.59 -19.65
C HIS A 173 5.09 -0.42 -19.05
N GLN A 174 5.35 0.82 -19.47
CA GLN A 174 4.66 1.99 -18.94
C GLN A 174 3.21 2.03 -19.47
N PRO A 175 2.20 2.08 -18.58
CA PRO A 175 0.80 2.02 -19.00
C PRO A 175 0.25 3.36 -19.50
N TRP A 176 1.04 4.43 -19.46
CA TRP A 176 0.72 5.75 -20.01
C TRP A 176 1.83 6.23 -20.94
N ASP A 177 1.48 7.14 -21.86
CA ASP A 177 2.40 7.77 -22.81
C ASP A 177 2.81 9.18 -22.37
N PHE A 178 1.95 9.84 -21.59
CA PHE A 178 2.13 11.19 -21.04
C PHE A 178 1.58 11.28 -19.61
N ILE A 179 2.02 12.31 -18.88
CA ILE A 179 1.54 12.64 -17.54
C ILE A 179 0.98 14.06 -17.55
N GLN A 180 -0.17 14.26 -16.94
CA GLN A 180 -0.84 15.55 -16.86
C GLN A 180 -1.07 15.98 -15.40
N VAL A 181 -0.85 17.28 -15.15
CA VAL A 181 -1.24 17.97 -13.91
C VAL A 181 -1.84 19.32 -14.31
N GLY A 182 -3.11 19.55 -13.97
CA GLY A 182 -3.88 20.70 -14.43
C GLY A 182 -3.90 20.75 -15.96
N SER A 183 -3.47 21.88 -16.53
CA SER A 183 -3.36 22.06 -17.99
C SER A 183 -2.00 21.62 -18.57
N LYS A 184 -1.04 21.22 -17.74
CA LYS A 184 0.32 20.90 -18.20
C LYS A 184 0.44 19.42 -18.51
N VAL A 185 0.73 19.11 -19.78
CA VAL A 185 1.05 17.75 -20.25
C VAL A 185 2.57 17.62 -20.40
N MET A 186 3.13 16.54 -19.87
CA MET A 186 4.56 16.23 -19.86
C MET A 186 4.78 14.83 -20.42
N LYS A 187 5.91 14.62 -21.11
CA LYS A 187 6.26 13.29 -21.61
C LYS A 187 6.53 12.32 -20.47
N ASP A 188 7.21 12.80 -19.43
CA ASP A 188 7.53 12.02 -18.25
C ASP A 188 7.84 12.93 -17.05
N MET A 189 7.93 12.34 -15.86
CA MET A 189 8.38 13.01 -14.64
C MET A 189 9.01 12.04 -13.63
N ASP A 190 9.50 12.59 -12.51
CA ASP A 190 9.99 11.79 -11.38
C ASP A 190 8.86 10.93 -10.76
N ARG A 191 9.15 9.66 -10.47
CA ARG A 191 8.14 8.71 -9.96
C ARG A 191 7.71 8.99 -8.54
N MET A 192 8.61 9.44 -7.67
CA MET A 192 8.22 9.77 -6.30
C MET A 192 7.40 11.04 -6.25
N VAL A 193 7.70 12.02 -7.12
CA VAL A 193 6.87 13.22 -7.27
C VAL A 193 5.49 12.88 -7.83
N ALA A 194 5.42 12.07 -8.90
CA ALA A 194 4.13 11.65 -9.48
C ALA A 194 3.29 10.88 -8.47
N PHE A 195 3.92 9.95 -7.74
CA PHE A 195 3.28 9.17 -6.69
C PHE A 195 2.77 10.04 -5.55
N GLU A 196 3.58 11.01 -5.07
CA GLU A 196 3.15 11.94 -4.02
C GLU A 196 1.96 12.82 -4.47
N MET A 197 1.94 13.25 -5.73
CA MET A 197 0.81 14.01 -6.28
C MET A 197 -0.47 13.17 -6.34
N ALA A 198 -0.40 11.95 -6.87
CA ALA A 198 -1.56 11.07 -6.96
C ALA A 198 -2.13 10.70 -5.58
N LEU A 199 -1.27 10.40 -4.60
CA LEU A 199 -1.71 10.17 -3.23
C LEU A 199 -2.30 11.44 -2.59
N GLY A 200 -1.83 12.63 -2.97
CA GLY A 200 -2.44 13.90 -2.57
C GLY A 200 -3.86 14.05 -3.11
N THR A 201 -4.08 13.74 -4.39
CA THR A 201 -5.40 13.74 -5.02
C THR A 201 -6.34 12.72 -4.38
N TRP A 202 -5.86 11.50 -4.14
CA TRP A 202 -6.63 10.46 -3.44
C TRP A 202 -6.95 10.86 -1.99
N GLY A 203 -6.00 11.45 -1.26
CA GLY A 203 -6.24 11.96 0.09
C GLY A 203 -7.31 13.06 0.12
N ALA A 204 -7.29 13.98 -0.85
CA ALA A 204 -8.33 14.99 -1.01
C ALA A 204 -9.71 14.37 -1.34
N TRP A 205 -9.74 13.30 -2.13
CA TRP A 205 -10.96 12.53 -2.40
C TRP A 205 -11.52 11.91 -1.11
N VAL A 206 -10.66 11.31 -0.27
CA VAL A 206 -11.06 10.75 1.05
C VAL A 206 -11.68 11.86 1.92
N ASP A 207 -10.97 12.97 2.09
CA ASP A 207 -11.41 14.12 2.88
C ASP A 207 -12.72 14.74 2.38
N THR A 208 -13.03 14.59 1.10
CA THR A 208 -14.29 15.09 0.53
C THR A 208 -15.43 14.09 0.71
N ASN A 209 -15.18 12.80 0.48
CA ASN A 209 -16.27 11.85 0.21
C ASN A 209 -16.58 10.88 1.36
N ILE A 210 -15.60 10.59 2.24
CA ILE A 210 -15.75 9.53 3.24
C ILE A 210 -16.46 10.01 4.50
N ASP A 211 -17.45 9.26 4.99
CA ASP A 211 -18.01 9.45 6.34
C ASP A 211 -17.33 8.46 7.28
N PRO A 212 -16.41 8.90 8.18
CA PRO A 212 -15.66 7.99 9.04
C PRO A 212 -16.54 7.30 10.10
N THR A 213 -17.79 7.72 10.27
CA THR A 213 -18.77 7.02 11.12
C THR A 213 -19.40 5.80 10.44
N LYS A 214 -19.21 5.67 9.12
CA LYS A 214 -19.80 4.61 8.28
C LYS A 214 -18.75 3.76 7.57
N THR A 215 -17.64 4.36 7.17
CA THR A 215 -16.61 3.71 6.35
C THR A 215 -15.26 3.73 7.05
N MET A 216 -14.68 2.56 7.24
CA MET A 216 -13.29 2.40 7.64
C MET A 216 -12.38 2.51 6.41
N VAL A 217 -11.30 3.30 6.51
CA VAL A 217 -10.34 3.45 5.41
C VAL A 217 -8.97 2.98 5.87
N PHE A 218 -8.43 2.02 5.13
CA PHE A 218 -7.08 1.52 5.28
C PHE A 218 -6.26 1.85 4.03
N PHE A 219 -4.98 2.13 4.24
CA PHE A 219 -3.99 2.13 3.17
C PHE A 219 -2.98 1.03 3.44
N GLN A 220 -2.87 0.05 2.56
CA GLN A 220 -1.84 -0.97 2.64
C GLN A 220 -0.49 -0.36 2.29
N GLY A 221 0.49 -0.54 3.17
CA GLY A 221 1.86 -0.12 2.97
C GLY A 221 2.52 -0.77 1.76
N ILE A 222 3.77 -0.37 1.52
CA ILE A 222 4.51 -0.80 0.34
C ILE A 222 4.84 -2.30 0.43
N SER A 223 4.29 -3.09 -0.49
CA SER A 223 4.74 -4.47 -0.72
C SER A 223 6.12 -4.42 -1.40
N PRO A 224 7.17 -4.99 -0.80
CA PRO A 224 8.51 -4.99 -1.37
C PRO A 224 8.66 -6.02 -2.49
N ASN A 225 9.79 -5.94 -3.18
CA ASN A 225 10.28 -7.01 -4.06
C ASN A 225 11.62 -7.53 -3.54
N HIS A 226 12.04 -8.69 -4.00
CA HIS A 226 13.33 -9.31 -3.61
C HIS A 226 14.17 -9.70 -4.83
N TYR A 227 14.53 -8.71 -5.66
CA TYR A 227 15.39 -8.94 -6.82
C TYR A 227 16.89 -8.88 -6.54
N ASN A 228 17.34 -8.18 -5.49
CA ASN A 228 18.76 -8.01 -5.22
C ASN A 228 19.16 -8.67 -3.89
N GLY A 229 19.88 -9.79 -3.97
CA GLY A 229 20.35 -10.52 -2.80
C GLY A 229 21.25 -9.73 -1.85
N SER A 230 21.92 -8.70 -2.36
CA SER A 230 22.75 -7.82 -1.55
C SER A 230 21.92 -7.08 -0.49
N ASP A 231 20.63 -6.84 -0.74
CA ASP A 231 19.74 -6.15 0.19
C ASP A 231 19.44 -6.98 1.45
N TRP A 232 19.69 -8.30 1.41
CA TRP A 232 19.60 -9.19 2.58
C TRP A 232 20.91 -9.91 2.91
N ASN A 233 22.06 -9.28 2.58
CA ASN A 233 23.40 -9.80 2.85
C ASN A 233 23.75 -11.14 2.16
N GLU A 234 23.08 -11.48 1.06
CA GLU A 234 23.39 -12.65 0.22
C GLU A 234 23.69 -12.21 -1.22
N PRO A 235 24.84 -11.56 -1.50
CA PRO A 235 25.11 -10.98 -2.82
C PRO A 235 25.19 -12.01 -3.96
N ASN A 236 25.38 -13.29 -3.63
CA ASN A 236 25.40 -14.39 -4.60
C ASN A 236 24.02 -15.00 -4.85
N ALA A 237 22.97 -14.54 -4.16
CA ALA A 237 21.62 -15.03 -4.38
C ALA A 237 21.10 -14.63 -5.77
N LYS A 238 20.46 -15.57 -6.46
CA LYS A 238 19.81 -15.33 -7.75
C LYS A 238 18.42 -14.75 -7.51
N GLN A 239 18.36 -13.48 -7.12
CA GLN A 239 17.10 -12.84 -6.72
C GLN A 239 16.44 -13.66 -5.58
N CYS A 240 15.12 -13.81 -5.58
CA CYS A 240 14.39 -14.62 -4.60
C CYS A 240 14.44 -16.15 -4.84
N GLN A 241 15.16 -16.63 -5.86
CA GLN A 241 15.16 -18.05 -6.21
C GLN A 241 15.82 -18.92 -5.14
N GLY A 242 15.11 -19.98 -4.73
CA GLY A 242 15.61 -20.96 -3.77
C GLY A 242 15.66 -20.47 -2.32
N GLN A 243 15.10 -19.30 -2.05
CA GLN A 243 15.00 -18.75 -0.69
C GLN A 243 13.90 -19.50 0.08
N MET A 244 14.28 -20.12 1.19
CA MET A 244 13.39 -21.00 1.98
C MET A 244 13.14 -20.50 3.41
N THR A 245 13.87 -19.48 3.84
CA THR A 245 13.77 -18.89 5.18
C THR A 245 13.75 -17.37 5.11
N PRO A 246 13.07 -16.71 6.06
CA PRO A 246 13.06 -15.26 6.14
C PRO A 246 14.44 -14.73 6.53
N VAL A 247 14.62 -13.42 6.38
CA VAL A 247 15.65 -12.68 7.11
C VAL A 247 15.29 -12.73 8.59
N LEU A 248 16.22 -13.23 9.41
CA LEU A 248 16.01 -13.41 10.84
C LEU A 248 16.02 -12.07 11.59
N GLY A 249 15.22 -11.99 12.66
CA GLY A 249 15.11 -10.82 13.51
C GLY A 249 13.99 -9.86 13.09
N SER A 250 14.12 -8.61 13.50
CA SER A 250 13.11 -7.55 13.31
C SER A 250 13.57 -6.39 12.42
N ILE A 251 14.83 -6.44 11.97
CA ILE A 251 15.47 -5.35 11.21
C ILE A 251 15.88 -5.88 9.84
N TYR A 252 15.39 -5.23 8.80
CA TYR A 252 15.85 -5.50 7.44
C TYR A 252 17.19 -4.79 7.20
N PRO A 253 18.24 -5.49 6.71
CA PRO A 253 19.56 -4.90 6.54
C PRO A 253 19.69 -4.00 5.30
N GLY A 254 18.81 -4.16 4.32
CA GLY A 254 18.83 -3.42 3.07
C GLY A 254 18.08 -2.08 3.12
N GLN A 255 18.02 -1.43 1.97
CA GLN A 255 17.31 -0.16 1.83
C GLN A 255 15.80 -0.39 1.74
N TYR A 256 15.05 0.52 2.34
CA TYR A 256 13.60 0.54 2.22
C TYR A 256 13.18 1.18 0.90
N PRO A 257 12.06 0.75 0.28
CA PRO A 257 11.50 1.44 -0.87
C PRO A 257 11.23 2.92 -0.54
N PRO A 258 11.69 3.89 -1.35
CA PRO A 258 11.52 5.31 -1.07
C PRO A 258 10.05 5.74 -0.96
N ALA A 259 9.15 4.99 -1.58
CA ALA A 259 7.71 5.18 -1.48
C ALA A 259 7.14 5.01 -0.08
N VAL A 260 7.82 4.31 0.84
CA VAL A 260 7.38 4.21 2.25
C VAL A 260 7.29 5.62 2.85
N ALA A 261 8.30 6.45 2.61
CA ALA A 261 8.31 7.83 3.11
C ALA A 261 7.24 8.69 2.43
N VAL A 262 6.97 8.46 1.13
CA VAL A 262 5.93 9.19 0.39
C VAL A 262 4.54 8.85 0.93
N VAL A 263 4.22 7.58 1.14
CA VAL A 263 2.94 7.14 1.73
C VAL A 263 2.74 7.75 3.10
N LYS A 264 3.73 7.63 4.00
CA LYS A 264 3.62 8.20 5.36
C LYS A 264 3.40 9.73 5.33
N ARG A 265 4.10 10.45 4.45
CA ARG A 265 3.87 11.89 4.26
C ARG A 265 2.48 12.19 3.70
N ALA A 266 2.01 11.44 2.71
CA ALA A 266 0.70 11.66 2.12
C ALA A 266 -0.42 11.44 3.15
N LEU A 267 -0.38 10.33 3.89
CA LEU A 267 -1.35 10.02 4.94
C LEU A 267 -1.37 11.08 6.04
N SER A 268 -0.21 11.62 6.44
CA SER A 268 -0.13 12.67 7.46
C SER A 268 -0.84 13.99 7.08
N LYS A 269 -1.18 14.18 5.80
CA LYS A 269 -1.87 15.38 5.29
C LYS A 269 -3.40 15.20 5.22
N ILE A 270 -3.90 13.97 5.35
CA ILE A 270 -5.34 13.65 5.28
C ILE A 270 -5.99 14.03 6.61
N LYS A 271 -7.16 14.68 6.55
CA LYS A 271 -7.87 15.15 7.75
C LYS A 271 -8.74 14.05 8.36
N LYS A 272 -9.33 13.20 7.52
CA LYS A 272 -10.12 12.04 7.97
C LYS A 272 -9.21 10.88 8.33
N PRO A 273 -9.63 10.03 9.29
CA PRO A 273 -8.82 8.91 9.74
C PRO A 273 -8.58 7.92 8.59
N VAL A 274 -7.30 7.56 8.39
CA VAL A 274 -6.86 6.53 7.47
C VAL A 274 -5.81 5.69 8.19
N THR A 275 -6.10 4.41 8.39
CA THR A 275 -5.18 3.50 9.07
C THR A 275 -4.16 2.93 8.08
N LEU A 276 -2.87 3.14 8.34
CA LEU A 276 -1.79 2.52 7.57
C LEU A 276 -1.60 1.07 8.04
N LEU A 277 -1.75 0.11 7.12
CA LEU A 277 -1.20 -1.24 7.33
C LEU A 277 0.30 -1.19 7.00
N ASP A 278 1.15 -0.90 7.99
CA ASP A 278 2.61 -0.70 7.81
C ASP A 278 3.35 -2.03 7.59
N ILE A 279 2.96 -2.75 6.54
CA ILE A 279 3.40 -4.11 6.22
C ILE A 279 4.82 -4.19 5.63
N THR A 280 5.49 -3.06 5.37
CA THR A 280 6.71 -3.07 4.55
C THR A 280 7.85 -3.82 5.23
N THR A 281 8.16 -3.53 6.50
CA THR A 281 9.26 -4.20 7.22
C THR A 281 9.03 -5.70 7.33
N LEU A 282 7.85 -6.11 7.84
CA LEU A 282 7.56 -7.54 8.00
C LEU A 282 7.59 -8.28 6.65
N SER A 283 7.21 -7.62 5.55
CA SER A 283 7.29 -8.23 4.21
C SER A 283 8.71 -8.25 3.65
N LEU A 284 9.55 -7.25 3.94
CA LEU A 284 10.97 -7.22 3.55
C LEU A 284 11.75 -8.38 4.21
N LEU A 285 11.33 -8.81 5.38
CA LEU A 285 11.94 -9.97 6.02
C LEU A 285 11.58 -11.29 5.30
N ARG A 286 10.59 -11.31 4.40
CA ARG A 286 10.05 -12.53 3.78
C ARG A 286 10.59 -12.81 2.37
N LYS A 287 11.91 -12.76 2.19
CA LYS A 287 12.56 -13.15 0.93
C LYS A 287 12.17 -14.55 0.40
N ASP A 288 11.71 -15.43 1.29
CA ASP A 288 11.24 -16.79 1.04
C ASP A 288 9.78 -16.88 0.53
N GLY A 289 8.98 -15.83 0.71
CA GLY A 289 7.54 -15.86 0.47
C GLY A 289 7.12 -15.69 -1.01
N HIS A 290 8.06 -15.41 -1.90
CA HIS A 290 7.78 -15.14 -3.31
C HIS A 290 7.57 -16.41 -4.15
N PRO A 291 6.77 -16.36 -5.24
CA PRO A 291 6.63 -17.47 -6.17
C PRO A 291 7.92 -17.85 -6.89
N SER A 292 8.83 -16.89 -7.14
CA SER A 292 10.04 -17.12 -7.92
C SER A 292 9.69 -17.69 -9.31
N ILE A 293 10.21 -18.87 -9.66
CA ILE A 293 9.93 -19.57 -10.93
C ILE A 293 8.60 -20.34 -10.93
N TYR A 294 7.86 -20.28 -9.82
CA TYR A 294 6.56 -20.94 -9.65
C TYR A 294 5.38 -19.95 -9.77
N GLY A 295 5.65 -18.70 -10.20
CA GLY A 295 4.63 -17.67 -10.40
C GLY A 295 4.45 -17.27 -11.86
N ILE A 296 4.28 -15.97 -12.09
CA ILE A 296 4.11 -15.41 -13.43
C ILE A 296 5.34 -15.73 -14.29
N GLY A 297 5.10 -16.28 -15.49
CA GLY A 297 6.15 -16.68 -16.44
C GLY A 297 6.77 -18.05 -16.17
N GLY A 298 6.46 -18.71 -15.06
CA GLY A 298 6.92 -20.06 -14.73
C GLY A 298 8.45 -20.19 -14.78
N ALA A 299 8.95 -21.33 -15.26
CA ALA A 299 10.38 -21.66 -15.30
C ALA A 299 11.25 -20.68 -16.13
N SER A 300 10.65 -19.92 -17.04
CA SER A 300 11.35 -18.88 -17.82
C SER A 300 11.21 -17.47 -17.22
N GLY A 301 10.40 -17.31 -16.17
CA GLY A 301 10.21 -16.05 -15.45
C GLY A 301 11.00 -15.99 -14.15
N MET A 302 10.84 -14.87 -13.44
CA MET A 302 11.29 -14.71 -12.06
C MET A 302 10.40 -13.71 -11.35
N ASP A 303 9.45 -14.24 -10.58
CA ASP A 303 8.49 -13.45 -9.82
C ASP A 303 8.97 -13.23 -8.39
N CYS A 304 9.62 -12.10 -8.15
CA CYS A 304 10.02 -11.65 -6.83
C CYS A 304 9.22 -10.42 -6.39
N THR A 305 8.02 -10.21 -6.94
CA THR A 305 7.13 -9.08 -6.61
C THR A 305 5.82 -9.55 -6.01
N HIS A 306 5.22 -10.61 -6.55
CA HIS A 306 4.00 -11.23 -5.99
C HIS A 306 4.34 -12.21 -4.87
N TRP A 307 3.32 -12.74 -4.21
CA TRP A 307 3.49 -13.62 -3.06
C TRP A 307 2.83 -14.97 -3.33
N CYS A 308 3.43 -16.05 -2.83
CA CYS A 308 2.73 -17.32 -2.72
C CYS A 308 1.54 -17.16 -1.78
N ILE A 309 0.43 -17.81 -2.14
CA ILE A 309 -0.73 -17.98 -1.27
C ILE A 309 -0.84 -19.49 -0.98
N ALA A 310 -0.98 -19.93 0.28
CA ALA A 310 -0.96 -19.18 1.53
C ALA A 310 0.43 -18.60 1.82
N GLY A 311 0.52 -17.55 2.65
CA GLY A 311 1.79 -16.91 2.98
C GLY A 311 1.67 -15.49 3.54
N VAL A 312 2.57 -14.61 3.09
CA VAL A 312 2.73 -13.25 3.62
C VAL A 312 1.43 -12.43 3.58
N PRO A 313 0.61 -12.47 2.50
CA PRO A 313 -0.66 -11.72 2.47
C PRO A 313 -1.68 -12.20 3.51
N ASP A 314 -1.63 -13.45 3.96
CA ASP A 314 -2.50 -13.94 5.04
C ASP A 314 -2.19 -13.25 6.37
N THR A 315 -0.91 -12.95 6.61
CA THR A 315 -0.50 -12.17 7.78
C THR A 315 -0.96 -10.73 7.68
N TRP A 316 -0.94 -10.11 6.50
CA TRP A 316 -1.52 -8.77 6.31
C TRP A 316 -3.00 -8.76 6.67
N ASN A 317 -3.75 -9.76 6.19
CA ASN A 317 -5.16 -9.93 6.51
C ASN A 317 -5.40 -10.22 8.00
N GLN A 318 -4.52 -10.99 8.65
CA GLN A 318 -4.59 -11.23 10.09
C GLN A 318 -4.35 -9.94 10.89
N ILE A 319 -3.40 -9.11 10.49
CA ILE A 319 -3.17 -7.80 11.13
C ILE A 319 -4.37 -6.87 10.92
N LEU A 320 -4.89 -6.78 9.70
CA LEU A 320 -6.10 -6.02 9.38
C LEU A 320 -7.29 -6.49 10.25
N TYR A 321 -7.52 -7.79 10.34
CA TYR A 321 -8.55 -8.36 11.22
C TYR A 321 -8.39 -7.90 12.67
N ASN A 322 -7.16 -7.97 13.19
CA ASN A 322 -6.87 -7.56 14.56
C ASN A 322 -7.11 -6.07 14.79
N LEU A 323 -6.77 -5.21 13.82
CA LEU A 323 -7.12 -3.78 13.88
C LEU A 323 -8.64 -3.59 13.97
N ILE A 324 -9.43 -4.30 13.15
CA ILE A 324 -10.90 -4.18 13.15
C ILE A 324 -11.53 -4.62 14.48
N ILE A 325 -11.03 -5.68 15.12
CA ILE A 325 -11.61 -6.17 16.38
C ILE A 325 -11.12 -5.37 17.60
N TRP A 326 -9.95 -4.74 17.51
CA TRP A 326 -9.32 -4.01 18.60
C TRP A 326 -9.69 -2.52 18.66
N HIS A 327 -9.86 -1.88 17.50
CA HIS A 327 -10.57 -0.63 17.41
C HIS A 327 -12.06 -0.94 17.61
N LYS A 328 -12.50 -0.98 18.87
CA LYS A 328 -13.90 -1.26 19.25
C LYS A 328 -14.86 -0.48 18.33
N LEU A 329 -15.66 -1.21 17.55
CA LEU A 329 -16.90 -0.71 16.94
C LEU A 329 -17.86 -0.28 18.05
#